data_AF-K8ZAT8-F1
#
_entry.id   AF-K8ZAT8-F1
#
_cell.length_a   1.000
_cell.length_b   1.000
_cell.length_c   1.000
_cell.angle_alpha   90.00
_cell.angle_beta   90.00
_cell.angle_gamma   90.00
#
_symmetry.space_group_name_H-M   'P 1'
#
loop_
_entity.id
_entity.type
_entity.pdbx_description
1 polymer ?
#
loop_
_entity_poly.entity_id
_entity_poly.type
_entity_poly.pdbx_seq_one_letter_code
_entity_poly.pdbx_strand_id
1 'polypeptide(L)'
;MPAVNEKGQLEYIFNPGSFTQAIVYAYIHSDEPVFLILEEMSRANCASVFGDIFQLLDRDEQGESEYPINHFQLSNYLHEKLREFHSWDKYQSKIYIPRNLYLIGTMNTSDQNVFVMDTAFKRRFLMKYVPTTIDSNKNQFSLPYSDTETMEWNDFVKTVNDYIVDDKGLQLSEDKQLGQFFMKGKNQKGNDDSIQEESTPYFAKNFETYKDKVLYYLYHDVEKASYHTEKRLFNENIKSFGDLYQKATAKNHYDIYSKEFKECLEEKNNKKDID
;
A
#
# COMPACT_ATOMS: atom_id res chain seq x y z
N MET A 1 -25.37 -2.08 -18.80
CA MET A 1 -25.06 -0.97 -19.71
C MET A 1 -26.08 -0.97 -20.84
N PRO A 2 -26.45 0.21 -21.36
CA PRO A 2 -27.25 0.27 -22.58
C PRO A 2 -26.50 -0.39 -23.72
N ALA A 3 -27.16 -1.30 -24.43
CA ALA A 3 -26.68 -1.95 -25.64
C ALA A 3 -27.81 -1.91 -26.67
N VAL A 4 -27.47 -2.13 -27.94
CA VAL A 4 -28.46 -2.18 -29.01
C VAL A 4 -28.56 -3.64 -29.46
N ASN A 5 -29.75 -4.22 -29.38
CA ASN A 5 -29.97 -5.58 -29.84
C ASN A 5 -29.95 -5.69 -31.37
N GLU A 6 -30.00 -6.90 -31.92
CA GLU A 6 -30.00 -7.17 -33.37
C GLU A 6 -31.14 -6.48 -34.14
N LYS A 7 -32.18 -6.00 -33.44
CA LYS A 7 -33.35 -5.29 -33.98
C LYS A 7 -33.25 -3.77 -33.86
N GLY A 8 -32.10 -3.23 -33.44
CA GLY A 8 -31.90 -1.79 -33.29
C GLY A 8 -32.56 -1.18 -32.04
N GLN A 9 -33.01 -1.99 -31.08
CA GLN A 9 -33.68 -1.51 -29.87
C GLN A 9 -32.70 -1.39 -28.70
N LEU A 10 -32.88 -0.37 -27.88
CA LEU A 10 -32.11 -0.17 -26.65
C LEU A 10 -32.48 -1.25 -25.62
N GLU A 11 -31.47 -2.00 -25.18
CA GLU A 11 -31.58 -3.03 -24.16
C GLU A 11 -30.59 -2.75 -23.02
N TYR A 12 -31.01 -3.01 -21.79
CA TYR A 12 -30.14 -2.90 -20.62
C TYR A 12 -29.56 -4.26 -20.27
N ILE A 13 -28.30 -4.48 -20.68
CA ILE A 13 -27.60 -5.74 -20.42
C ILE A 13 -26.87 -5.65 -19.08
N PHE A 14 -27.03 -6.68 -18.24
CA PHE A 14 -26.23 -6.83 -17.02
C PHE A 14 -24.80 -7.20 -17.40
N ASN A 15 -23.83 -6.38 -16.97
CA ASN A 15 -22.41 -6.63 -17.20
C ASN A 15 -21.78 -7.13 -15.89
N PRO A 16 -21.30 -8.38 -15.80
CA PRO A 16 -20.74 -8.92 -14.57
C PRO A 16 -19.44 -8.21 -14.18
N GLY A 17 -19.38 -7.68 -12.96
CA GLY A 17 -18.14 -7.15 -12.38
C GLY A 17 -17.22 -8.26 -11.86
N SER A 18 -16.02 -7.89 -11.39
CA SER A 18 -15.02 -8.86 -10.91
C SER A 18 -15.56 -9.79 -9.81
N PHE A 19 -16.39 -9.26 -8.91
CA PHE A 19 -17.02 -10.06 -7.85
C PHE A 19 -17.96 -11.13 -8.42
N THR A 20 -18.81 -10.78 -9.38
CA THR A 20 -19.73 -11.72 -10.02
C THR A 20 -18.96 -12.83 -10.76
N GLN A 21 -17.88 -12.46 -11.46
CA GLN A 21 -17.02 -13.41 -12.15
C GLN A 21 -16.33 -14.35 -11.17
N ALA A 22 -15.83 -13.83 -10.04
CA ALA A 22 -15.20 -14.63 -8.98
C ALA A 22 -16.19 -15.61 -8.34
N ILE A 23 -17.45 -15.21 -8.13
CA ILE A 23 -18.50 -16.12 -7.65
C ILE A 23 -18.73 -17.27 -8.64
N VAL A 24 -18.93 -16.96 -9.93
CA VAL A 24 -19.13 -17.99 -10.96
C VAL A 24 -17.96 -18.96 -10.97
N TYR A 25 -16.74 -18.43 -10.95
CA TYR A 25 -15.53 -19.24 -10.93
C TYR A 25 -15.47 -20.15 -9.69
N ALA A 26 -15.79 -19.62 -8.51
CA ALA A 26 -15.81 -20.40 -7.27
C ALA A 26 -16.87 -21.50 -7.26
N TYR A 27 -18.04 -21.30 -7.88
CA TYR A 27 -19.05 -22.34 -8.01
C TYR A 27 -18.66 -23.45 -9.01
N ILE A 28 -17.91 -23.12 -10.06
CA ILE A 28 -17.41 -24.10 -11.05
C ILE A 28 -16.25 -24.92 -10.46
N HIS A 29 -15.35 -24.27 -9.73
CA HIS A 29 -14.13 -24.86 -9.15
C HIS A 29 -14.28 -25.05 -7.64
N SER A 30 -15.31 -25.78 -7.21
CA SER A 30 -15.71 -25.89 -5.79
C SER A 30 -14.67 -26.57 -4.87
N ASP A 31 -13.73 -27.31 -5.46
CA ASP A 31 -12.64 -28.02 -4.80
C ASP A 31 -11.36 -27.18 -4.64
N GLU A 32 -11.29 -26.02 -5.28
CA GLU A 32 -10.12 -25.14 -5.27
C GLU A 32 -10.40 -23.82 -4.54
N PRO A 33 -9.41 -23.28 -3.78
CA PRO A 33 -9.53 -21.96 -3.20
C PRO A 33 -9.43 -20.87 -4.27
N VAL A 34 -10.41 -19.97 -4.28
CA VAL A 34 -10.50 -18.82 -5.19
C VAL A 34 -10.28 -17.54 -4.42
N PHE A 35 -9.40 -16.68 -4.91
CA PHE A 35 -9.04 -15.42 -4.25
C PHE A 35 -9.46 -14.23 -5.11
N LEU A 36 -10.23 -13.31 -4.51
CA LEU A 36 -10.50 -11.99 -5.07
C LEU A 36 -9.72 -10.95 -4.27
N ILE A 37 -8.70 -10.38 -4.91
CA ILE A 37 -7.84 -9.35 -4.32
C ILE A 37 -8.46 -7.97 -4.58
N LEU A 38 -8.71 -7.24 -3.51
CA LEU A 38 -9.27 -5.89 -3.50
C LEU A 38 -8.17 -4.93 -3.05
N GLU A 39 -7.49 -4.32 -4.01
CA GLU A 39 -6.43 -3.36 -3.73
C GLU A 39 -7.00 -2.00 -3.27
N GLU A 40 -6.35 -1.39 -2.27
CA GLU A 40 -6.65 -0.05 -1.76
C GLU A 40 -8.15 0.17 -1.44
N MET A 41 -8.77 -0.76 -0.71
CA MET A 41 -10.21 -0.73 -0.41
C MET A 41 -10.67 0.58 0.22
N SER A 42 -9.81 1.22 1.02
CA SER A 42 -10.11 2.49 1.67
C SER A 42 -10.27 3.68 0.71
N ARG A 43 -9.91 3.56 -0.58
CA ARG A 43 -10.09 4.62 -1.58
C ARG A 43 -11.48 4.66 -2.21
N ALA A 44 -12.31 3.66 -1.95
CA ALA A 44 -13.70 3.65 -2.36
C ALA A 44 -14.63 3.69 -1.14
N ASN A 45 -15.83 4.24 -1.33
CA ASN A 45 -16.90 4.08 -0.35
C ASN A 45 -17.34 2.60 -0.36
N CYS A 46 -16.70 1.79 0.49
CA CYS A 46 -16.93 0.35 0.56
C CYS A 46 -18.42 0.01 0.77
N ALA A 47 -19.14 0.75 1.62
CA ALA A 47 -20.55 0.50 1.87
C ALA A 47 -21.38 0.66 0.59
N SER A 48 -21.12 1.72 -0.19
CA SER A 48 -21.80 1.94 -1.48
C SER A 48 -21.40 0.94 -2.56
N VAL A 49 -20.14 0.51 -2.58
CA VAL A 49 -19.63 -0.45 -3.58
C VAL A 49 -20.22 -1.84 -3.34
N PHE A 50 -20.26 -2.30 -2.08
CA PHE A 50 -20.79 -3.61 -1.75
C PHE A 50 -22.32 -3.62 -1.74
N GLY A 51 -22.98 -2.53 -1.33
CA GLY A 51 -24.45 -2.46 -1.30
C GLY A 51 -25.05 -3.68 -0.59
N ASP A 52 -25.98 -4.37 -1.24
CA ASP A 52 -26.63 -5.56 -0.68
C ASP A 52 -25.67 -6.75 -0.50
N ILE A 53 -24.61 -6.85 -1.31
CA ILE A 53 -23.57 -7.90 -1.20
C ILE A 53 -22.87 -7.85 0.16
N PHE A 54 -22.91 -6.70 0.83
CA PHE A 54 -22.31 -6.53 2.14
C PHE A 54 -22.80 -7.55 3.18
N GLN A 55 -24.06 -7.97 3.09
CA GLN A 55 -24.63 -9.00 3.96
C GLN A 55 -24.04 -10.40 3.70
N LEU A 56 -23.57 -10.68 2.48
CA LEU A 56 -22.95 -11.96 2.12
C LEU A 56 -21.58 -12.16 2.77
N LEU A 57 -20.98 -11.09 3.27
CA LEU A 57 -19.64 -11.14 3.89
C LEU A 57 -19.65 -11.72 5.31
N ASP A 58 -20.81 -11.79 5.96
CA ASP A 58 -20.95 -12.52 7.23
C ASP A 58 -20.84 -14.02 6.92
N ARG A 59 -19.83 -14.69 7.49
CA ARG A 59 -19.50 -16.10 7.22
C ARG A 59 -19.87 -16.99 8.41
N ASP A 60 -20.47 -18.15 8.13
CA ASP A 60 -20.77 -19.17 9.13
C ASP A 60 -19.54 -20.00 9.53
N GLU A 61 -19.73 -20.99 10.40
CA GLU A 61 -18.66 -21.88 10.89
C GLU A 61 -18.04 -22.75 9.77
N GLN A 62 -18.77 -22.99 8.68
CA GLN A 62 -18.30 -23.73 7.51
C GLN A 62 -17.62 -22.82 6.49
N GLY A 63 -17.62 -21.51 6.76
CA GLY A 63 -17.10 -20.49 5.90
C GLY A 63 -18.02 -20.16 4.73
N GLU A 64 -19.30 -20.52 4.72
CA GLU A 64 -20.25 -20.06 3.68
C GLU A 64 -20.90 -18.74 4.13
N SER A 65 -21.55 -17.99 3.22
CA SER A 65 -22.34 -16.82 3.66
C SER A 65 -23.44 -17.25 4.61
N GLU A 66 -23.49 -16.68 5.81
CA GLU A 66 -24.52 -16.97 6.81
C GLU A 66 -25.90 -16.48 6.33
N TYR A 67 -25.94 -15.28 5.76
CA TYR A 67 -27.17 -14.63 5.33
C TYR A 67 -27.22 -14.50 3.81
N PRO A 68 -28.22 -15.10 3.14
CA PRO A 68 -28.43 -14.88 1.71
C PRO A 68 -28.96 -13.49 1.39
N ILE A 69 -28.79 -13.10 0.14
CA ILE A 69 -29.48 -11.94 -0.43
C ILE A 69 -30.36 -12.33 -1.61
N ASN A 70 -31.34 -11.49 -1.92
CA ASN A 70 -32.12 -11.58 -3.16
C ASN A 70 -31.70 -10.45 -4.10
N HIS A 71 -31.00 -10.78 -5.18
CA HIS A 71 -30.57 -9.80 -6.18
C HIS A 71 -30.85 -10.33 -7.59
N PHE A 72 -31.97 -9.89 -8.19
CA PHE A 72 -32.52 -10.46 -9.43
C PHE A 72 -31.53 -10.55 -10.59
N GLN A 73 -30.79 -9.47 -10.88
CA GLN A 73 -29.87 -9.46 -12.03
C GLN A 73 -28.70 -10.44 -11.86
N LEU A 74 -28.10 -10.46 -10.66
CA LEU A 74 -27.02 -11.37 -10.30
C LEU A 74 -27.53 -12.82 -10.29
N SER A 75 -28.68 -13.10 -9.68
CA SER A 75 -29.30 -14.43 -9.67
C SER A 75 -29.53 -14.97 -11.09
N ASN A 76 -30.12 -14.15 -11.98
CA ASN A 76 -30.33 -14.53 -13.38
C ASN A 76 -29.00 -14.84 -14.10
N TYR A 77 -27.98 -14.01 -13.88
CA TYR A 77 -26.67 -14.21 -14.48
C TYR A 77 -26.00 -15.49 -13.98
N LEU A 78 -26.01 -15.73 -12.66
CA LEU A 78 -25.47 -16.94 -12.05
C LEU A 78 -26.20 -18.18 -12.56
N HIS A 79 -27.53 -18.17 -12.61
CA HIS A 79 -28.31 -19.27 -13.15
C HIS A 79 -27.95 -19.56 -14.62
N GLU A 80 -27.81 -18.54 -15.48
CA GLU A 80 -27.41 -18.73 -16.87
C GLU A 80 -26.03 -19.41 -16.98
N LYS A 81 -25.06 -18.96 -16.19
CA LYS A 81 -23.67 -19.46 -16.25
C LYS A 81 -23.46 -20.79 -15.55
N LEU A 82 -24.25 -21.09 -14.52
CA LEU A 82 -24.06 -22.26 -13.67
C LEU A 82 -25.07 -23.38 -13.92
N ARG A 83 -26.03 -23.23 -14.84
CA ARG A 83 -27.09 -24.24 -15.12
C ARG A 83 -26.59 -25.67 -15.35
N GLU A 84 -25.37 -25.82 -15.87
CA GLU A 84 -24.75 -27.12 -16.19
C GLU A 84 -23.98 -27.71 -15.00
N PHE A 85 -23.66 -26.89 -14.00
CA PHE A 85 -22.86 -27.24 -12.82
C PHE A 85 -23.70 -27.30 -11.54
N HIS A 86 -24.78 -26.52 -11.47
CA HIS A 86 -25.65 -26.38 -10.31
C HIS A 86 -27.12 -26.29 -10.73
N SER A 87 -27.98 -27.09 -10.09
CA SER A 87 -29.43 -27.01 -10.28
C SER A 87 -30.03 -26.02 -9.27
N TRP A 88 -30.40 -24.82 -9.71
CA TRP A 88 -31.01 -23.79 -8.85
C TRP A 88 -32.30 -23.23 -9.46
N ASP A 89 -33.30 -22.90 -8.63
CA ASP A 89 -34.54 -22.27 -9.08
C ASP A 89 -34.30 -20.78 -9.37
N LYS A 90 -34.31 -20.39 -10.65
CA LYS A 90 -34.14 -19.01 -11.14
C LYS A 90 -34.99 -17.97 -10.40
N TYR A 91 -36.16 -18.34 -9.86
CA TYR A 91 -37.11 -17.43 -9.23
C TYR A 91 -37.03 -17.39 -7.69
N GLN A 92 -36.23 -18.28 -7.08
CA GLN A 92 -36.05 -18.37 -5.62
C GLN A 92 -34.58 -18.41 -5.18
N SER A 93 -33.63 -18.28 -6.12
CA SER A 93 -32.19 -18.38 -5.83
C SER A 93 -31.69 -17.19 -5.03
N LYS A 94 -31.75 -17.38 -3.72
CA LYS A 94 -30.94 -16.67 -2.73
C LYS A 94 -29.46 -16.83 -3.08
N ILE A 95 -28.73 -15.74 -3.12
CA ILE A 95 -27.32 -15.74 -3.49
C ILE A 95 -26.48 -15.90 -2.22
N TYR A 96 -25.44 -16.72 -2.31
CA TYR A 96 -24.45 -16.96 -1.25
C TYR A 96 -23.04 -16.90 -1.84
N ILE A 97 -22.07 -16.47 -1.03
CA ILE A 97 -20.64 -16.65 -1.32
C ILE A 97 -20.24 -18.05 -0.84
N PRO A 98 -19.71 -18.92 -1.72
CA PRO A 98 -19.30 -20.26 -1.34
C PRO A 98 -18.03 -20.24 -0.48
N ARG A 99 -17.80 -21.30 0.30
CA ARG A 99 -16.68 -21.36 1.26
C ARG A 99 -15.30 -21.22 0.66
N ASN A 100 -15.15 -21.59 -0.60
CA ASN A 100 -13.89 -21.55 -1.32
C ASN A 100 -13.57 -20.17 -1.90
N LEU A 101 -14.47 -19.17 -1.83
CA LEU A 101 -14.18 -17.80 -2.24
C LEU A 101 -13.69 -16.95 -1.06
N TYR A 102 -12.45 -16.47 -1.19
CA TYR A 102 -11.75 -15.61 -0.24
C TYR A 102 -11.64 -14.20 -0.80
N LEU A 103 -11.96 -13.20 0.01
CA LEU A 103 -11.79 -11.79 -0.29
C LEU A 103 -10.57 -11.28 0.49
N ILE A 104 -9.55 -10.81 -0.20
CA ILE A 104 -8.33 -10.27 0.41
C ILE A 104 -8.27 -8.78 0.10
N GLY A 105 -8.43 -7.96 1.12
CA GLY A 105 -8.34 -6.50 1.01
C GLY A 105 -6.98 -5.98 1.42
N THR A 106 -6.44 -5.02 0.66
CA THR A 106 -5.32 -4.18 1.10
C THR A 106 -5.84 -2.79 1.47
N MET A 107 -5.25 -2.18 2.49
CA MET A 107 -5.57 -0.83 2.93
C MET A 107 -4.28 -0.13 3.32
N ASN A 108 -4.05 1.04 2.73
CA ASN A 108 -3.04 1.96 3.24
C ASN A 108 -3.65 2.79 4.37
N THR A 109 -3.02 2.76 5.55
CA THR A 109 -3.44 3.56 6.72
C THR A 109 -2.90 5.00 6.67
N SER A 110 -1.92 5.27 5.81
CA SER A 110 -1.23 6.57 5.71
C SER A 110 -1.89 7.56 4.77
N ASP A 111 -2.79 7.09 3.89
CA ASP A 111 -3.42 7.94 2.88
C ASP A 111 -4.44 8.89 3.53
N GLN A 112 -4.30 10.20 3.29
CA GLN A 112 -5.19 11.22 3.85
C GLN A 112 -6.56 11.29 3.16
N ASN A 113 -6.65 10.83 1.91
CA ASN A 113 -7.86 10.88 1.07
C ASN A 113 -8.57 9.53 1.00
N VAL A 114 -8.87 8.95 2.16
CA VAL A 114 -9.55 7.65 2.27
C VAL A 114 -10.94 7.80 2.86
N PHE A 115 -11.86 6.94 2.43
CA PHE A 115 -13.15 6.77 3.08
C PHE A 115 -12.96 6.02 4.39
N VAL A 116 -13.51 6.59 5.47
CA VAL A 116 -13.51 5.92 6.77
C VAL A 116 -14.35 4.66 6.67
N MET A 117 -13.72 3.49 6.87
CA MET A 117 -14.45 2.24 7.01
C MET A 117 -15.14 2.21 8.38
N ASP A 118 -16.47 2.06 8.36
CA ASP A 118 -17.26 1.94 9.58
C ASP A 118 -16.96 0.62 10.31
N THR A 119 -17.43 0.54 11.57
CA THR A 119 -17.23 -0.64 12.42
C THR A 119 -17.99 -1.86 11.93
N ALA A 120 -19.11 -1.68 11.23
CA ALA A 120 -19.90 -2.77 10.67
C ALA A 120 -19.16 -3.43 9.49
N PHE A 121 -18.36 -2.68 8.74
CA PHE A 121 -17.52 -3.18 7.67
C PHE A 121 -16.31 -3.91 8.25
N LYS A 122 -15.62 -3.27 9.19
CA LYS A 122 -14.44 -3.84 9.84
C LYS A 122 -14.69 -5.20 10.49
N ARG A 123 -15.86 -5.41 11.13
CA ARG A 123 -16.18 -6.71 11.79
C ARG A 123 -16.33 -7.90 10.82
N ARG A 124 -16.51 -7.66 9.52
CA ARG A 124 -16.67 -8.69 8.48
C ARG A 124 -15.37 -9.12 7.83
N PHE A 125 -14.28 -8.41 8.15
CA PHE A 125 -12.94 -8.73 7.68
C PHE A 125 -12.06 -9.11 8.86
N LEU A 126 -11.23 -10.13 8.66
CA LEU A 126 -10.14 -10.41 9.59
C LEU A 126 -9.02 -9.39 9.32
N MET A 127 -8.89 -8.43 10.23
CA MET A 127 -7.88 -7.37 10.13
C MET A 127 -6.52 -7.92 10.58
N LYS A 128 -5.54 -7.91 9.68
CA LYS A 128 -4.15 -8.23 9.99
C LYS A 128 -3.27 -7.02 9.76
N TYR A 129 -2.66 -6.51 10.83
CA TYR A 129 -1.65 -5.46 10.71
C TYR A 129 -0.37 -6.02 10.08
N VAL A 130 0.18 -5.31 9.10
CA VAL A 130 1.44 -5.64 8.43
C VAL A 130 2.42 -4.49 8.70
N PRO A 131 3.40 -4.68 9.61
CA PRO A 131 4.36 -3.63 9.94
C PRO A 131 5.33 -3.38 8.80
N THR A 132 5.95 -2.20 8.82
CA THR A 132 7.06 -1.87 7.94
C THR A 132 8.30 -2.68 8.34
N THR A 133 8.63 -3.70 7.55
CA THR A 133 9.82 -4.53 7.75
C THR A 133 10.88 -4.23 6.70
N ILE A 134 12.15 -4.35 7.08
CA ILE A 134 13.30 -4.17 6.19
C ILE A 134 13.98 -5.51 5.98
N ASP A 135 14.05 -5.95 4.72
CA ASP A 135 14.80 -7.14 4.32
C ASP A 135 16.23 -6.73 3.92
N SER A 136 17.21 -7.01 4.77
CA SER A 136 18.61 -6.59 4.57
C SER A 136 19.22 -7.02 3.23
N ASN A 137 18.68 -8.06 2.58
CA ASN A 137 19.19 -8.57 1.31
C ASN A 137 18.54 -7.91 0.08
N LYS A 138 17.56 -7.04 0.28
CA LYS A 138 16.83 -6.37 -0.80
C LYS A 138 17.05 -4.87 -0.78
N ASN A 139 17.00 -4.28 -1.98
CA ASN A 139 16.99 -2.84 -2.20
C ASN A 139 18.06 -2.05 -1.43
N GLN A 140 19.21 -2.66 -1.17
CA GLN A 140 20.33 -2.02 -0.50
C GLN A 140 21.11 -1.19 -1.52
N PHE A 141 21.36 0.08 -1.23
CA PHE A 141 22.23 0.97 -2.02
C PHE A 141 22.75 2.10 -1.13
N SER A 142 23.87 2.69 -1.54
CA SER A 142 24.48 3.80 -0.81
C SER A 142 23.99 5.15 -1.34
N LEU A 143 23.80 6.09 -0.42
CA LEU A 143 23.53 7.50 -0.67
C LEU A 143 24.70 8.34 -0.12
N PRO A 144 24.98 9.52 -0.70
CA PRO A 144 25.92 10.44 -0.09
C PRO A 144 25.34 10.91 1.25
N TYR A 145 26.15 10.78 2.30
CA TYR A 145 25.85 11.36 3.61
C TYR A 145 26.56 12.69 3.76
N SER A 146 27.87 12.72 3.46
CA SER A 146 28.72 13.90 3.44
C SER A 146 29.65 13.90 2.21
N ASP A 147 30.59 14.85 2.13
CA ASP A 147 31.57 14.90 1.04
C ASP A 147 32.51 13.67 1.04
N THR A 148 32.64 12.98 2.18
CA THR A 148 33.56 11.84 2.37
C THR A 148 32.87 10.55 2.80
N GLU A 149 31.63 10.62 3.26
CA GLU A 149 30.91 9.49 3.84
C GLU A 149 29.64 9.16 3.08
N THR A 150 29.26 7.89 3.13
CA THR A 150 28.04 7.37 2.55
C THR A 150 27.14 6.79 3.62
N MET A 151 25.83 6.86 3.39
CA MET A 151 24.83 6.22 4.22
C MET A 151 24.12 5.15 3.41
N GLU A 152 23.93 4.00 4.05
CA GLU A 152 23.27 2.84 3.48
C GLU A 152 21.74 2.98 3.59
N TRP A 153 21.02 2.78 2.49
CA TRP A 153 19.58 3.05 2.40
C TRP A 153 18.74 2.32 3.45
N ASN A 154 18.96 1.02 3.65
CA ASN A 154 18.18 0.25 4.61
C ASN A 154 18.43 0.71 6.07
N ASP A 155 19.66 1.15 6.40
CA ASP A 155 19.97 1.68 7.72
C ASP A 155 19.34 3.06 7.93
N PHE A 156 19.34 3.89 6.87
CA PHE A 156 18.63 5.16 6.88
C PHE A 156 17.13 4.95 7.13
N VAL A 157 16.47 4.11 6.34
CA VAL A 157 15.02 3.83 6.49
C VAL A 157 14.72 3.30 7.89
N LYS A 158 15.55 2.39 8.40
CA LYS A 158 15.39 1.87 9.77
C LYS A 158 15.49 3.00 10.79
N THR A 159 16.51 3.84 10.68
CA THR A 159 16.77 4.91 11.66
C THR A 159 15.70 5.99 11.61
N VAL A 160 15.25 6.38 10.43
CA VAL A 160 14.10 7.27 10.26
C VAL A 160 12.85 6.65 10.90
N ASN A 161 12.54 5.39 10.59
CA ASN A 161 11.33 4.75 11.09
C ASN A 161 11.32 4.59 12.61
N ASP A 162 12.47 4.25 13.20
CA ASP A 162 12.65 4.20 14.65
C ASP A 162 12.44 5.61 15.22
N TYR A 163 13.11 6.64 14.66
CA TYR A 163 13.00 8.02 15.13
C TYR A 163 11.61 8.64 14.99
N ILE A 164 10.83 8.22 13.98
CA ILE A 164 9.44 8.68 13.78
C ILE A 164 8.55 8.30 14.96
N VAL A 165 8.67 7.07 15.47
CA VAL A 165 7.77 6.53 16.50
C VAL A 165 8.33 6.64 17.91
N ASP A 166 9.63 6.86 18.08
CA ASP A 166 10.31 6.89 19.37
C ASP A 166 9.81 8.04 20.28
N ASP A 167 9.65 7.75 21.57
CA ASP A 167 9.28 8.72 22.60
C ASP A 167 10.30 9.87 22.74
N LYS A 168 11.57 9.63 22.40
CA LYS A 168 12.65 10.63 22.35
C LYS A 168 12.84 11.23 20.96
N GLY A 169 12.11 10.73 19.96
CA GLY A 169 12.09 11.21 18.59
C GLY A 169 10.86 12.06 18.30
N LEU A 170 10.17 11.77 17.19
CA LEU A 170 9.07 12.59 16.68
C LEU A 170 7.70 12.26 17.29
N GLN A 171 7.56 11.11 17.97
CA GLN A 171 6.29 10.67 18.56
C GLN A 171 5.11 10.69 17.58
N LEU A 172 5.37 10.28 16.33
CA LEU A 172 4.37 10.14 15.29
C LEU A 172 3.90 8.68 15.19
N SER A 173 2.73 8.48 14.60
CA SER A 173 2.18 7.15 14.35
C SER A 173 2.91 6.42 13.22
N GLU A 174 2.82 5.08 13.23
CA GLU A 174 3.52 4.18 12.31
C GLU A 174 3.15 4.40 10.84
N ASP A 175 2.01 5.04 10.55
CA ASP A 175 1.60 5.40 9.19
C ASP A 175 2.55 6.41 8.53
N LYS A 176 3.40 7.10 9.30
CA LYS A 176 4.42 8.01 8.79
C LYS A 176 5.74 7.32 8.44
N GLN A 177 5.87 6.03 8.73
CA GLN A 177 7.10 5.28 8.42
C GLN A 177 7.28 5.08 6.91
N LEU A 178 8.54 5.06 6.50
CA LEU A 178 8.98 4.80 5.14
C LEU A 178 9.09 3.29 4.87
N GLY A 179 8.42 2.82 3.81
CA GLY A 179 8.64 1.48 3.29
C GLY A 179 10.04 1.33 2.66
N GLN A 180 10.63 0.14 2.77
CA GLN A 180 11.93 -0.17 2.17
C GLN A 180 12.02 0.16 0.67
N PHE A 181 10.92 0.02 -0.07
CA PHE A 181 10.85 0.26 -1.51
C PHE A 181 10.30 1.65 -1.88
N PHE A 182 10.18 2.57 -0.92
CA PHE A 182 9.78 3.96 -1.17
C PHE A 182 10.66 4.63 -2.23
N MET A 183 11.93 4.23 -2.27
CA MET A 183 12.85 4.49 -3.35
C MET A 183 13.51 3.17 -3.79
N LYS A 184 13.73 2.98 -5.09
CA LYS A 184 14.57 1.89 -5.63
C LYS A 184 15.87 2.49 -6.17
N GLY A 185 16.98 2.20 -5.52
CA GLY A 185 18.30 2.67 -5.96
C GLY A 185 18.93 1.70 -6.95
N LYS A 186 19.84 2.23 -7.78
CA LYS A 186 20.70 1.41 -8.65
C LYS A 186 22.03 1.14 -7.94
N ASN A 187 22.52 -0.10 -8.05
CA ASN A 187 23.80 -0.52 -7.50
C ASN A 187 24.87 -0.60 -8.60
N GLN A 188 26.13 -0.33 -8.24
CA GLN A 188 27.27 -0.57 -9.13
C GLN A 188 27.45 -2.05 -9.52
N LYS A 189 26.87 -3.01 -8.78
CA LYS A 189 27.03 -4.46 -8.97
C LYS A 189 25.76 -5.17 -9.48
N GLY A 190 25.07 -4.59 -10.45
CA GLY A 190 24.03 -5.30 -11.20
C GLY A 190 24.56 -5.74 -12.55
N ASN A 191 24.68 -7.06 -12.79
CA ASN A 191 24.91 -7.67 -14.10
C ASN A 191 23.68 -7.46 -15.01
N ASP A 192 23.40 -6.21 -15.38
CA ASP A 192 22.39 -5.91 -16.39
C ASP A 192 23.09 -5.21 -17.55
N ASP A 193 23.58 -6.02 -18.49
CA ASP A 193 24.31 -5.64 -19.71
C ASP A 193 23.44 -4.85 -20.72
N SER A 194 22.32 -4.27 -20.31
CA SER A 194 21.29 -3.74 -21.21
C SER A 194 20.96 -2.25 -21.06
N ILE A 195 21.81 -1.44 -20.41
CA ILE A 195 21.59 0.02 -20.33
C ILE A 195 22.82 0.79 -20.78
N GLN A 196 22.69 1.42 -21.96
CA GLN A 196 23.61 2.39 -22.52
C GLN A 196 23.82 3.59 -21.56
N GLU A 197 25.06 4.04 -21.51
CA GLU A 197 25.61 5.10 -20.66
C GLU A 197 24.77 6.39 -20.66
N GLU A 198 24.12 6.69 -19.53
CA GLU A 198 23.86 8.07 -19.12
C GLU A 198 25.00 8.50 -18.19
N SER A 199 25.69 9.58 -18.56
CA SER A 199 26.90 10.14 -17.98
C SER A 199 26.79 10.68 -16.53
N THR A 200 25.77 10.29 -15.78
CA THR A 200 25.62 10.62 -14.36
C THR A 200 25.85 9.34 -13.54
N PRO A 201 26.84 9.30 -12.64
CA PRO A 201 27.08 8.13 -11.78
C PRO A 201 25.78 7.71 -11.06
N TYR A 202 25.51 6.41 -10.96
CA TYR A 202 24.32 5.88 -10.27
C TYR A 202 24.08 6.51 -8.90
N PHE A 203 25.17 6.83 -8.21
CA PHE A 203 25.19 7.52 -6.93
C PHE A 203 24.50 8.90 -6.97
N ALA A 204 24.79 9.72 -7.99
CA ALA A 204 24.15 11.02 -8.17
C ALA A 204 22.67 10.87 -8.56
N LYS A 205 22.33 9.90 -9.42
CA LYS A 205 20.93 9.63 -9.80
C LYS A 205 20.08 9.15 -8.62
N ASN A 206 20.66 8.28 -7.78
CA ASN A 206 20.03 7.86 -6.53
C ASN A 206 19.80 9.08 -5.62
N PHE A 207 20.78 9.97 -5.50
CA PHE A 207 20.64 11.15 -4.65
C PHE A 207 19.61 12.17 -5.17
N GLU A 208 19.49 12.39 -6.48
CA GLU A 208 18.40 13.20 -7.02
C GLU A 208 17.03 12.60 -6.67
N THR A 209 16.87 11.29 -6.86
CA THR A 209 15.62 10.59 -6.47
C THR A 209 15.34 10.71 -4.97
N TYR A 210 16.39 10.64 -4.16
CA TYR A 210 16.32 10.81 -2.71
C TYR A 210 15.77 12.20 -2.35
N LYS A 211 16.29 13.27 -2.95
CA LYS A 211 15.78 14.63 -2.71
C LYS A 211 14.34 14.81 -3.18
N ASP A 212 14.03 14.35 -4.39
CA ASP A 212 12.73 14.56 -5.03
C ASP A 212 11.59 13.81 -4.35
N LYS A 213 11.87 12.60 -3.83
CA LYS A 213 10.86 11.75 -3.21
C LYS A 213 10.96 11.70 -1.70
N VAL A 214 12.13 11.34 -1.20
CA VAL A 214 12.31 11.00 0.22
C VAL A 214 12.33 12.27 1.06
N LEU A 215 13.19 13.25 0.73
CA LEU A 215 13.20 14.53 1.46
C LEU A 215 11.88 15.28 1.33
N TYR A 216 11.22 15.20 0.17
CA TYR A 216 9.90 15.79 -0.02
C TYR A 216 8.88 15.22 0.97
N TYR A 217 8.75 13.91 1.03
CA TYR A 217 7.85 13.24 1.98
C TYR A 217 8.23 13.52 3.43
N LEU A 218 9.51 13.35 3.78
CA LEU A 218 9.98 13.60 5.15
C LEU A 218 9.72 15.04 5.59
N TYR A 219 9.81 16.02 4.70
CA TYR A 219 9.49 17.40 5.03
C TYR A 219 7.99 17.65 5.16
N HIS A 220 7.19 17.16 4.21
CA HIS A 220 5.77 17.51 4.13
C HIS A 220 4.87 16.67 5.02
N ASP A 221 5.14 15.37 5.15
CA ASP A 221 4.29 14.41 5.84
C ASP A 221 4.81 14.00 7.21
N VAL A 222 6.11 14.13 7.47
CA VAL A 222 6.75 13.75 8.73
C VAL A 222 7.07 14.98 9.59
N GLU A 223 8.00 15.84 9.16
CA GLU A 223 8.43 17.02 9.93
C GLU A 223 7.27 17.99 10.23
N LYS A 224 6.37 18.24 9.27
CA LYS A 224 5.22 19.11 9.52
C LYS A 224 4.16 18.48 10.42
N ALA A 225 4.15 17.16 10.55
CA ALA A 225 3.23 16.46 11.44
C ALA A 225 3.72 16.45 12.89
N SER A 226 5.01 16.67 13.16
CA SER A 226 5.62 16.62 14.49
C SER A 226 5.52 17.95 15.28
N TYR A 227 4.44 18.71 15.10
CA TYR A 227 4.28 20.03 15.74
C TYR A 227 4.02 19.95 17.26
N HIS A 228 3.69 18.77 17.79
CA HIS A 228 3.44 18.51 19.21
C HIS A 228 4.71 18.21 20.01
N THR A 229 5.85 17.98 19.34
CA THR A 229 7.15 17.69 19.97
C THR A 229 8.13 18.83 19.70
N GLU A 230 9.09 19.01 20.61
CA GLU A 230 10.23 19.92 20.40
C GLU A 230 11.29 19.29 19.48
N LYS A 231 11.21 17.97 19.24
CA LYS A 231 12.13 17.24 18.39
C LYS A 231 11.83 17.44 16.92
N ARG A 232 12.90 17.55 16.13
CA ARG A 232 12.84 17.78 14.69
C ARG A 232 13.64 16.72 13.96
N LEU A 233 13.26 16.41 12.74
CA LEU A 233 14.03 15.57 11.82
C LEU A 233 15.11 16.42 11.14
N PHE A 234 14.73 17.64 10.76
CA PHE A 234 15.60 18.57 10.06
C PHE A 234 16.21 19.63 10.98
N ASN A 235 17.34 20.18 10.56
CA ASN A 235 18.05 21.25 11.24
C ASN A 235 17.14 22.48 11.41
N GLU A 236 17.20 23.14 12.57
CA GLU A 236 16.35 24.30 12.89
C GLU A 236 16.50 25.48 11.91
N ASN A 237 17.65 25.55 11.24
CA ASN A 237 17.94 26.54 10.22
C ASN A 237 17.18 26.31 8.91
N ILE A 238 16.51 25.17 8.74
CA ILE A 238 15.68 24.87 7.57
C ILE A 238 14.30 25.49 7.76
N LYS A 239 13.97 26.47 6.90
CA LYS A 239 12.72 27.25 6.99
C LYS A 239 11.67 26.87 5.96
N SER A 240 12.06 26.19 4.88
CA SER A 240 11.16 25.77 3.82
C SER A 240 11.70 24.52 3.12
N PHE A 241 10.84 23.81 2.38
CA PHE A 241 11.31 22.70 1.54
C PHE A 241 12.32 23.17 0.48
N GLY A 242 12.14 24.36 -0.09
CA GLY A 242 13.11 24.91 -1.04
C GLY A 242 14.49 25.14 -0.43
N ASP A 243 14.53 25.63 0.82
CA ASP A 243 15.77 25.78 1.59
C ASP A 243 16.42 24.42 1.90
N LEU A 244 15.62 23.42 2.31
CA LEU A 244 16.08 22.04 2.47
C LEU A 244 16.70 21.50 1.18
N TYR A 245 15.99 21.64 0.06
CA TYR A 245 16.41 21.11 -1.24
C TYR A 245 17.72 21.76 -1.73
N GLN A 246 17.87 23.06 -1.54
CA GLN A 246 19.09 23.80 -1.89
C GLN A 246 20.26 23.38 -0.99
N LYS A 247 20.07 23.31 0.33
CA LYS A 247 21.11 22.88 1.28
C LYS A 247 21.53 21.43 1.07
N ALA A 248 20.59 20.55 0.73
CA ALA A 248 20.89 19.17 0.36
C ALA A 248 21.71 19.06 -0.95
N THR A 249 21.73 20.10 -1.78
CA THR A 249 22.51 20.14 -3.04
C THR A 249 23.86 20.87 -2.86
N ALA A 250 24.05 21.58 -1.76
CA ALA A 250 25.28 22.31 -1.46
C ALA A 250 26.41 21.38 -0.99
N LYS A 251 27.66 21.89 -1.02
CA LYS A 251 28.77 21.25 -0.28
C LYS A 251 28.38 21.17 1.21
N ASN A 252 28.60 20.03 1.86
CA ASN A 252 28.08 19.69 3.21
C ASN A 252 26.56 19.41 3.31
N HIS A 253 26.00 18.64 2.38
CA HIS A 253 24.59 18.21 2.42
C HIS A 253 24.18 17.40 3.67
N TYR A 254 25.12 16.94 4.50
CA TYR A 254 24.85 16.24 5.77
C TYR A 254 24.20 17.13 6.83
N ASP A 255 24.39 18.47 6.76
CA ASP A 255 23.93 19.38 7.83
C ASP A 255 22.42 19.70 7.76
N ILE A 256 21.69 19.03 6.86
CA ILE A 256 20.25 19.21 6.74
C ILE A 256 19.47 18.59 7.90
N TYR A 257 20.04 17.60 8.60
CA TYR A 257 19.38 16.91 9.70
C TYR A 257 19.64 17.56 11.06
N SER A 258 18.69 17.38 11.99
CA SER A 258 18.86 17.79 13.39
C SER A 258 20.03 17.05 14.04
N LYS A 259 20.58 17.63 15.12
CA LYS A 259 21.72 17.02 15.82
C LYS A 259 21.35 15.66 16.39
N GLU A 260 20.19 15.56 17.02
CA GLU A 260 19.68 14.33 17.63
C GLU A 260 19.46 13.22 16.60
N PHE A 261 18.92 13.55 15.42
CA PHE A 261 18.75 12.54 14.38
C PHE A 261 20.09 12.08 13.79
N LYS A 262 21.07 12.99 13.64
CA LYS A 262 22.43 12.64 13.22
C LYS A 262 23.11 11.68 14.21
N GLU A 263 22.98 11.93 15.51
CA GLU A 263 23.48 11.03 16.56
C GLU A 263 22.90 9.61 16.39
N CYS A 264 21.60 9.49 16.10
CA CYS A 264 20.94 8.20 15.85
C CYS A 264 21.49 7.47 14.60
N LEU A 265 21.82 8.20 13.54
CA LEU A 265 22.40 7.63 12.32
C LEU A 265 23.85 7.17 12.55
N GLU A 266 24.66 7.97 13.24
CA GLU A 266 26.06 7.69 13.52
C GLU A 266 26.23 6.49 14.48
N GLU A 267 25.37 6.36 15.49
CA GLU A 267 25.38 5.21 16.40
C GLU A 267 25.18 3.87 15.68
N LYS A 268 24.42 3.85 14.58
CA LYS A 268 24.22 2.62 13.79
C LYS A 268 25.33 2.36 12.78
N ASN A 269 25.95 3.40 12.23
CA ASN A 269 27.13 3.23 11.38
C ASN A 269 28.31 2.67 12.18
N ASN A 270 28.56 3.17 13.40
CA ASN A 270 29.67 2.72 14.26
C ASN A 270 29.50 1.27 14.77
N LYS A 271 28.27 0.75 14.88
CA LYS A 271 28.05 -0.65 15.25
C LYS A 271 28.46 -1.65 14.16
N LYS A 272 28.60 -1.23 12.91
CA LYS A 272 29.04 -2.09 11.81
C LYS A 272 30.55 -2.30 11.73
N ASP A 273 31.35 -1.43 12.34
CA ASP A 273 32.82 -1.53 12.34
C ASP A 273 33.35 -2.46 13.46
N ILE A 274 32.47 -3.02 14.28
CA ILE A 274 32.82 -3.83 15.47
C ILE A 274 32.39 -5.31 15.33
N ASP A 275 31.56 -5.65 14.34
CA ASP A 275 31.10 -7.02 14.03
C ASP A 275 31.72 -7.57 12.74
#